data_AF-A0A0C3JH75-F1
#
_entry.id   AF-A0A0C3JH75-F1
#
_cell.length_a   1.000
_cell.length_b   1.000
_cell.length_c   1.000
_cell.angle_alpha   90.00
_cell.angle_beta   90.00
_cell.angle_gamma   90.00
#
_symmetry.space_group_name_H-M   'P 1'
#
loop_
_entity.id
_entity.type
_entity.pdbx_description
1 polymer ?
#
loop_
_entity_poly.entity_id
_entity_poly.type
_entity_poly.pdbx_seq_one_letter_code
_entity_poly.pdbx_strand_id
1 'polypeptide(L)'
;MDFDVDESAVEPPYPDGLPSPPDHWKKYPQNLFGNWTPDQVQRSKMLTACSDSQPCLIYNVEVKDDGHFDKAAGERTTTVTADNAQEFWEELQQPRPEGIRIRAFFVDNLSLNVLKMLGTTFNIEPFFFSSSANWIPSRYQEDAKADYGDHITVTLPFICSMRKPGTGPESISSVGSVTSQKHTSPMHEVSEIDTQAPLELTREILLQDLLAIHMVRTGESSTIISYHPISNVKKTSAKRLQSLVQRTGDSVYWSKLFAKSRDPTFVFLAILWYALYAWDETFEALYRHINKLESEVLRTNDINLTRELHKVQAYLLHYQQLLQDFHKSVDFVKNTPNPAMECGKDEDDSAKLLKGEADNLLSEISRLEGHRTVLSDRLKNVMKLAFATVNIEESRDMKNLTKASMRDSAAMKQVC
;
A
#
# COMPACT_ATOMS: atom_id res chain seq x y z
N MET A 1 -22.28 -0.98 12.14
CA MET A 1 -23.42 -1.31 11.27
C MET A 1 -24.66 -1.12 12.13
N ASP A 2 -25.53 -0.17 11.78
CA ASP A 2 -26.90 -0.17 12.28
C ASP A 2 -27.65 -1.20 11.45
N PHE A 3 -28.26 -2.18 12.12
CA PHE A 3 -29.03 -3.25 11.46
C PHE A 3 -30.49 -2.84 11.20
N ASP A 4 -30.88 -1.62 11.55
CA ASP A 4 -32.21 -1.07 11.29
C ASP A 4 -32.23 -0.40 9.91
N VAL A 5 -32.37 -1.21 8.86
CA VAL A 5 -32.58 -0.71 7.49
C VAL A 5 -34.08 -0.58 7.24
N ASP A 6 -34.54 0.61 6.85
CA ASP A 6 -35.88 0.85 6.34
C ASP A 6 -36.04 0.14 4.99
N GLU A 7 -36.75 -0.99 4.97
CA GLU A 7 -36.99 -1.82 3.79
C GLU A 7 -37.67 -1.05 2.63
N SER A 8 -38.24 0.13 2.89
CA SER A 8 -38.91 0.94 1.87
C SER A 8 -37.97 1.68 0.91
N ALA A 9 -36.65 1.68 1.16
CA ALA A 9 -35.65 2.38 0.35
C ALA A 9 -34.87 1.48 -0.64
N VAL A 10 -35.21 0.19 -0.74
CA VAL A 10 -34.51 -0.78 -1.60
C VAL A 10 -35.05 -0.71 -3.03
N GLU A 11 -34.27 -0.18 -3.97
CA GLU A 11 -34.59 -0.31 -5.40
C GLU A 11 -34.34 -1.76 -5.85
N PRO A 12 -35.23 -2.36 -6.66
CA PRO A 12 -35.02 -3.71 -7.17
C PRO A 12 -33.81 -3.72 -8.12
N PRO A 13 -32.91 -4.73 -8.02
CA PRO A 13 -31.76 -4.83 -8.91
C PRO A 13 -32.20 -5.00 -10.37
N TYR A 14 -31.40 -4.49 -11.29
CA TYR A 14 -31.65 -4.64 -12.72
C TYR A 14 -31.55 -6.13 -13.13
N PRO A 15 -32.44 -6.65 -13.99
CA PRO A 15 -32.45 -8.07 -14.35
C PRO A 15 -31.19 -8.49 -15.12
N ASP A 16 -30.61 -9.64 -14.75
CA ASP A 16 -29.48 -10.25 -15.48
C ASP A 16 -29.84 -10.53 -16.95
N GLY A 17 -28.93 -10.19 -17.87
CA GLY A 17 -29.02 -10.55 -19.29
C GLY A 17 -29.74 -9.54 -20.21
N LEU A 18 -30.21 -8.40 -19.70
CA LEU A 18 -30.74 -7.32 -20.54
C LEU A 18 -29.65 -6.30 -20.93
N PRO A 19 -29.67 -5.74 -22.15
CA PRO A 19 -28.75 -4.68 -22.54
C PRO A 19 -28.93 -3.49 -21.60
N SER A 20 -27.86 -3.14 -20.88
CA SER A 20 -27.86 -1.98 -20.01
C SER A 20 -28.18 -0.72 -20.83
N PRO A 21 -29.13 0.14 -20.41
CA PRO A 21 -29.35 1.42 -21.07
C PRO A 21 -28.05 2.25 -21.11
N PRO A 22 -27.89 3.17 -22.07
CA PRO A 22 -26.63 3.91 -22.29
C PRO A 22 -26.14 4.69 -21.06
N ASP A 23 -27.05 5.03 -20.15
CA ASP A 23 -26.79 5.77 -18.92
C ASP A 23 -26.86 4.90 -17.64
N HIS A 24 -26.87 3.57 -17.78
CA HIS A 24 -27.07 2.64 -16.66
C HIS A 24 -26.04 2.84 -15.53
N TRP A 25 -24.79 3.10 -15.91
CA TRP A 25 -23.70 3.32 -14.95
C TRP A 25 -23.92 4.53 -14.03
N LYS A 26 -24.70 5.54 -14.44
CA LYS A 26 -24.95 6.74 -13.62
C LYS A 26 -25.66 6.41 -12.31
N LYS A 27 -26.43 5.31 -12.28
CA LYS A 27 -27.19 4.82 -11.12
C LYS A 27 -26.39 3.91 -10.18
N TYR A 28 -25.12 3.63 -10.49
CA TYR A 28 -24.27 2.83 -9.62
C TYR A 28 -24.09 3.51 -8.24
N PRO A 29 -24.15 2.75 -7.13
CA PRO A 29 -24.31 1.29 -7.07
C PRO A 29 -25.74 0.75 -7.00
N GLN A 30 -26.75 1.60 -6.79
CA GLN A 30 -28.12 1.19 -6.43
C GLN A 30 -28.79 0.26 -7.45
N ASN A 31 -28.50 0.46 -8.73
CA ASN A 31 -29.05 -0.36 -9.81
C ASN A 31 -28.57 -1.83 -9.81
N LEU A 32 -27.41 -2.10 -9.21
CA LEU A 32 -26.82 -3.45 -9.13
C LEU A 32 -26.90 -4.02 -7.71
N PHE A 33 -26.73 -3.17 -6.71
CA PHE A 33 -26.65 -3.55 -5.31
C PHE A 33 -27.73 -2.81 -4.51
N GLY A 34 -28.97 -3.29 -4.57
CA GLY A 34 -30.13 -2.65 -3.93
C GLY A 34 -29.99 -2.50 -2.41
N ASN A 35 -29.14 -3.31 -1.77
CA ASN A 35 -28.79 -3.22 -0.36
C ASN A 35 -27.88 -2.03 -0.02
N TRP A 36 -27.38 -1.27 -1.01
CA TRP A 36 -26.58 -0.07 -0.83
C TRP A 36 -27.43 1.19 -1.01
N THR A 37 -28.13 1.55 0.06
CA THR A 37 -28.95 2.77 0.12
C THR A 37 -28.10 4.04 -0.03
N PRO A 38 -28.68 5.17 -0.46
CA PRO A 38 -27.95 6.45 -0.57
C PRO A 38 -27.21 6.86 0.72
N ASP A 39 -27.81 6.59 1.88
CA ASP A 39 -27.21 6.87 3.18
C ASP A 39 -25.98 5.97 3.46
N GLN A 40 -26.04 4.68 3.15
CA GLN A 40 -24.88 3.79 3.27
C GLN A 40 -23.75 4.22 2.34
N VAL A 41 -24.06 4.60 1.10
CA VAL A 41 -23.06 5.13 0.16
C VAL A 41 -22.44 6.41 0.69
N GLN A 42 -23.23 7.33 1.26
CA GLN A 42 -22.71 8.54 1.89
C GLN A 42 -21.77 8.24 3.06
N ARG A 43 -22.18 7.35 3.98
CA ARG A 43 -21.35 6.95 5.15
C ARG A 43 -20.08 6.21 4.74
N SER A 44 -20.12 5.46 3.64
CA SER A 44 -18.98 4.70 3.11
C SER A 44 -17.86 5.57 2.54
N LYS A 45 -18.14 6.85 2.22
CA LYS A 45 -17.22 7.81 1.60
C LYS A 45 -16.62 7.37 0.26
N MET A 46 -17.13 6.30 -0.36
CA MET A 46 -16.55 5.75 -1.60
C MET A 46 -16.59 6.76 -2.76
N LEU A 47 -17.66 7.56 -2.84
CA LEU A 47 -17.84 8.53 -3.92
C LEU A 47 -17.17 9.87 -3.61
N THR A 48 -17.06 10.25 -2.34
CA THR A 48 -16.47 11.53 -1.93
C THR A 48 -14.94 11.54 -1.95
N ALA A 49 -14.31 10.37 -2.05
CA ALA A 49 -12.87 10.23 -2.22
C ALA A 49 -12.40 10.40 -3.68
N CYS A 50 -13.31 10.56 -4.63
CA CYS A 50 -13.00 10.72 -6.06
C CYS A 50 -12.50 12.14 -6.39
N SER A 51 -11.71 12.27 -7.46
CA SER A 51 -11.35 13.58 -8.02
C SER A 51 -12.37 14.02 -9.06
N ASP A 52 -12.99 15.17 -8.84
CA ASP A 52 -13.78 15.84 -9.88
C ASP A 52 -12.98 16.96 -10.58
N SER A 53 -11.77 17.27 -10.09
CA SER A 53 -10.95 18.40 -10.56
C SER A 53 -9.73 18.01 -11.38
N GLN A 54 -9.29 16.75 -11.33
CA GLN A 54 -8.15 16.26 -12.10
C GLN A 54 -8.58 15.20 -13.12
N PRO A 55 -7.89 15.11 -14.28
CA PRO A 55 -8.07 14.00 -15.20
C PRO A 55 -7.76 12.66 -14.51
N CYS A 56 -8.63 11.67 -14.73
CA CYS A 56 -8.41 10.29 -14.35
C CYS A 56 -7.48 9.64 -15.38
N LEU A 57 -6.41 8.98 -14.91
CA LEU A 57 -5.41 8.35 -15.78
C LEU A 57 -5.47 6.84 -15.58
N ILE A 58 -5.66 6.12 -16.68
CA ILE A 58 -5.77 4.66 -16.68
C ILE A 58 -4.62 4.09 -17.51
N TYR A 59 -3.78 3.29 -16.86
CA TYR A 59 -2.66 2.59 -17.49
C TYR A 59 -2.99 1.11 -17.61
N ASN A 60 -2.69 0.53 -18.77
CA ASN A 60 -3.09 -0.84 -19.07
C ASN A 60 -1.89 -1.80 -19.00
N VAL A 61 -2.18 -3.06 -18.66
CA VAL A 61 -1.32 -4.22 -18.95
C VAL A 61 -2.19 -5.30 -19.55
N GLU A 62 -1.73 -5.90 -20.63
CA GLU A 62 -2.40 -7.04 -21.25
C GLU A 62 -1.46 -8.23 -21.30
N VAL A 63 -1.98 -9.41 -20.94
CA VAL A 63 -1.27 -10.68 -21.04
C VAL A 63 -1.99 -11.55 -22.05
N LYS A 64 -1.24 -12.03 -23.03
CA LYS A 64 -1.73 -12.88 -24.11
C LYS A 64 -1.91 -14.32 -23.65
N ASP A 65 -2.65 -15.11 -24.41
CA ASP A 65 -2.90 -16.52 -24.11
C ASP A 65 -1.64 -17.35 -23.87
N ASP A 66 -0.58 -17.03 -24.60
CA ASP A 66 0.74 -17.66 -24.51
C ASP A 66 1.58 -17.20 -23.29
N GLY A 67 1.04 -16.29 -22.48
CA GLY A 67 1.70 -15.74 -21.29
C GLY A 67 2.60 -14.53 -21.55
N HIS A 68 2.75 -14.07 -22.79
CA HIS A 68 3.53 -12.87 -23.08
C HIS A 68 2.75 -11.59 -22.76
N PHE A 69 3.47 -10.61 -22.23
CA PHE A 69 2.92 -9.29 -21.92
C PHE A 69 2.97 -8.42 -23.18
N ASP A 70 1.84 -7.81 -23.54
CA ASP A 70 1.78 -6.91 -24.69
C ASP A 70 2.44 -5.57 -24.34
N LYS A 71 3.54 -5.25 -25.03
CA LYS A 71 4.31 -4.02 -24.81
C LYS A 71 3.58 -2.78 -25.34
N ALA A 72 2.88 -2.91 -26.47
CA ALA A 72 2.14 -1.80 -27.05
C ALA A 72 0.94 -1.42 -26.17
N ALA A 73 0.26 -2.42 -25.60
CA ALA A 73 -0.79 -2.17 -24.61
C ALA A 73 -0.23 -1.50 -23.34
N GLY A 74 0.97 -1.92 -22.90
CA GLY A 74 1.67 -1.33 -21.75
C GLY A 74 2.08 0.14 -21.91
N GLU A 75 2.19 0.63 -23.15
CA GLU A 75 2.50 2.03 -23.44
C GLU A 75 1.23 2.91 -23.54
N ARG A 76 0.05 2.28 -23.67
CA ARG A 76 -1.23 2.98 -23.78
C ARG A 76 -1.64 3.57 -22.43
N THR A 77 -1.94 4.87 -22.44
CA THR A 77 -2.54 5.59 -21.32
C THR A 77 -3.86 6.18 -21.79
N THR A 78 -4.94 5.87 -21.10
CA THR A 78 -6.25 6.47 -21.34
C THR A 78 -6.47 7.59 -20.33
N THR A 79 -6.68 8.81 -20.83
CA THR A 79 -6.98 9.99 -20.01
C THR A 79 -8.47 10.27 -20.07
N VAL A 80 -9.17 10.18 -18.94
CA VAL A 80 -10.61 10.40 -18.84
C VAL A 80 -10.87 11.71 -18.11
N THR A 81 -11.58 12.61 -18.77
CA THR A 81 -12.10 13.88 -18.26
C THR A 81 -13.63 13.85 -18.29
N ALA A 82 -14.29 14.90 -17.79
CA ALA A 82 -15.75 15.02 -17.88
C ALA A 82 -16.24 15.04 -19.34
N ASP A 83 -15.45 15.60 -20.26
CA ASP A 83 -15.84 15.81 -21.66
C ASP A 83 -15.80 14.53 -22.49
N ASN A 84 -14.87 13.60 -22.19
CA ASN A 84 -14.70 12.35 -22.93
C ASN A 84 -15.13 11.10 -22.14
N ALA A 85 -15.80 11.27 -20.99
CA ALA A 85 -16.24 10.17 -20.15
C ALA A 85 -17.14 9.17 -20.93
N GLN A 86 -17.95 9.68 -21.85
CA GLN A 86 -18.82 8.83 -22.70
C GLN A 86 -18.01 7.97 -23.68
N GLU A 87 -16.94 8.49 -24.27
CA GLU A 87 -16.07 7.72 -25.17
C GLU A 87 -15.40 6.57 -24.42
N PHE A 88 -14.96 6.83 -23.17
CA PHE A 88 -14.40 5.80 -22.32
C PHE A 88 -15.43 4.72 -21.95
N TRP A 89 -16.68 5.10 -21.68
CA TRP A 89 -17.76 4.14 -21.46
C TRP A 89 -17.99 3.26 -22.69
N GLU A 90 -18.04 3.85 -23.88
CA GLU A 90 -18.20 3.11 -25.14
C GLU A 90 -17.03 2.16 -25.42
N GLU A 91 -15.80 2.55 -25.06
CA GLU A 91 -14.61 1.69 -25.11
C GLU A 91 -14.73 0.50 -24.16
N LEU A 92 -15.22 0.71 -22.94
CA LEU A 92 -15.43 -0.36 -21.95
C LEU A 92 -16.48 -1.38 -22.38
N GLN A 93 -17.47 -0.97 -23.17
CA GLN A 93 -18.50 -1.87 -23.71
C GLN A 93 -18.01 -2.69 -24.92
N GLN A 94 -16.86 -2.35 -25.51
CA GLN A 94 -16.32 -3.13 -26.62
C GLN A 94 -15.88 -4.52 -26.15
N PRO A 95 -16.14 -5.58 -26.94
CA PRO A 95 -15.63 -6.90 -26.61
C PRO A 95 -14.10 -6.88 -26.53
N ARG A 96 -13.56 -7.67 -25.62
CA ARG A 96 -12.12 -7.84 -25.50
C ARG A 96 -11.56 -8.41 -26.81
N PRO A 97 -10.45 -7.85 -27.36
CA PRO A 97 -9.79 -8.46 -28.50
C PRO A 97 -9.39 -9.92 -28.21
N GLU A 98 -9.52 -10.78 -29.21
CA GLU A 98 -9.14 -12.19 -29.10
C GLU A 98 -7.65 -12.34 -28.74
N GLY A 99 -7.31 -13.41 -28.01
CA GLY A 99 -5.94 -13.70 -27.62
C GLY A 99 -5.46 -13.01 -26.34
N ILE A 100 -6.30 -12.21 -25.69
CA ILE A 100 -5.99 -11.52 -24.42
C ILE A 100 -6.66 -12.22 -23.24
N ARG A 101 -5.90 -13.00 -22.49
CA ARG A 101 -6.41 -13.68 -21.29
C ARG A 101 -6.52 -12.76 -20.08
N ILE A 102 -5.65 -11.76 -19.92
CA ILE A 102 -5.70 -10.85 -18.76
C ILE A 102 -5.60 -9.40 -19.24
N ARG A 103 -6.45 -8.53 -18.69
CA ARG A 103 -6.33 -7.07 -18.81
C ARG A 103 -6.32 -6.45 -17.42
N ALA A 104 -5.29 -5.68 -17.10
CA ALA A 104 -5.18 -4.97 -15.84
C ALA A 104 -5.28 -3.45 -16.07
N PHE A 105 -6.15 -2.79 -15.31
CA PHE A 105 -6.33 -1.34 -15.28
C PHE A 105 -5.70 -0.80 -14.00
N PHE A 106 -4.70 0.06 -14.12
CA PHE A 106 -4.11 0.79 -13.01
C PHE A 106 -4.61 2.23 -13.07
N VAL A 107 -5.41 2.65 -12.09
CA VAL A 107 -6.15 3.91 -12.13
C VAL A 107 -5.57 4.91 -11.14
N ASP A 108 -5.03 6.00 -11.67
CA ASP A 108 -4.65 7.21 -10.92
C ASP A 108 -5.80 8.23 -10.96
N ASN A 109 -5.99 8.98 -9.88
CA ASN A 109 -6.96 10.07 -9.79
C ASN A 109 -8.39 9.63 -10.17
N LEU A 110 -8.86 8.52 -9.61
CA LEU A 110 -10.18 7.97 -9.91
C LEU A 110 -11.27 9.06 -9.81
N SER A 111 -11.95 9.29 -10.92
CA SER A 111 -13.10 10.19 -10.98
C SER A 111 -14.39 9.45 -10.66
N LEU A 112 -15.41 10.22 -10.24
CA LEU A 112 -16.72 9.65 -9.91
C LEU A 112 -17.31 8.85 -11.09
N ASN A 113 -17.18 9.38 -12.31
CA ASN A 113 -17.69 8.72 -13.51
C ASN A 113 -16.96 7.40 -13.78
N VAL A 114 -15.62 7.41 -13.72
CA VAL A 114 -14.83 6.19 -13.96
C VAL A 114 -15.10 5.14 -12.90
N LEU A 115 -15.25 5.52 -11.63
CA LEU A 115 -15.63 4.60 -10.55
C LEU A 115 -16.94 3.88 -10.89
N LYS A 116 -17.98 4.65 -11.23
CA LYS A 116 -19.30 4.11 -11.56
C LYS A 116 -19.28 3.24 -12.82
N MET A 117 -18.52 3.64 -13.84
CA MET A 117 -18.37 2.88 -15.08
C MET A 117 -17.67 1.54 -14.84
N LEU A 118 -16.55 1.53 -14.11
CA LEU A 118 -15.84 0.30 -13.76
C LEU A 118 -16.70 -0.60 -12.87
N GLY A 119 -17.32 -0.02 -11.83
CA GLY A 119 -18.21 -0.73 -10.93
C GLY A 119 -19.39 -1.38 -11.64
N THR A 120 -19.96 -0.70 -12.64
CA THR A 120 -21.07 -1.24 -13.44
C THR A 120 -20.59 -2.30 -14.44
N THR A 121 -19.52 -2.01 -15.18
CA THR A 121 -19.01 -2.91 -16.25
C THR A 121 -18.57 -4.25 -15.70
N PHE A 122 -17.91 -4.23 -14.55
CA PHE A 122 -17.31 -5.41 -13.94
C PHE A 122 -18.07 -5.88 -12.71
N ASN A 123 -19.32 -5.44 -12.50
CA ASN A 123 -20.18 -5.82 -11.37
C ASN A 123 -19.45 -5.80 -10.00
N ILE A 124 -18.71 -4.74 -9.72
CA ILE A 124 -17.84 -4.65 -8.54
C ILE A 124 -18.66 -4.22 -7.33
N GLU A 125 -18.59 -4.96 -6.22
CA GLU A 125 -19.28 -4.57 -5.00
C GLU A 125 -18.72 -3.24 -4.45
N PRO A 126 -19.58 -2.30 -3.98
CA PRO A 126 -19.15 -1.01 -3.45
C PRO A 126 -18.15 -1.09 -2.28
N PHE A 127 -18.12 -2.24 -1.58
CA PHE A 127 -17.18 -2.52 -0.52
C PHE A 127 -15.71 -2.41 -0.96
N PHE A 128 -15.37 -2.79 -2.20
CA PHE A 128 -14.03 -2.60 -2.75
C PHE A 128 -13.64 -1.12 -2.75
N PHE A 129 -14.47 -0.26 -3.33
CA PHE A 129 -14.18 1.18 -3.42
C PHE A 129 -14.18 1.83 -2.04
N SER A 130 -15.10 1.45 -1.16
CA SER A 130 -15.13 1.98 0.21
C SER A 130 -13.89 1.58 1.01
N SER A 131 -13.50 0.30 0.99
CA SER A 131 -12.31 -0.15 1.71
C SER A 131 -11.03 0.50 1.17
N SER A 132 -10.93 0.64 -0.15
CA SER A 132 -9.81 1.29 -0.82
C SER A 132 -9.70 2.78 -0.48
N ALA A 133 -10.82 3.52 -0.55
CA ALA A 133 -10.86 4.95 -0.23
C ALA A 133 -10.52 5.24 1.25
N ASN A 134 -10.92 4.36 2.16
CA ASN A 134 -10.74 4.52 3.60
C ASN A 134 -9.53 3.77 4.17
N TRP A 135 -8.68 3.18 3.31
CA TRP A 135 -7.47 2.45 3.72
C TRP A 135 -7.73 1.30 4.69
N ILE A 136 -8.88 0.64 4.54
CA ILE A 136 -9.31 -0.46 5.40
C ILE A 136 -8.72 -1.76 4.84
N PRO A 137 -7.86 -2.47 5.59
CA PRO A 137 -7.37 -3.77 5.16
C PRO A 137 -8.52 -4.74 4.92
N SER A 138 -8.63 -5.29 3.71
CA SER A 138 -9.73 -6.17 3.32
C SER A 138 -9.25 -7.31 2.44
N ARG A 139 -9.91 -8.47 2.57
CA ARG A 139 -9.65 -9.72 1.85
C ARG A 139 -10.98 -10.40 1.68
N TYR A 140 -11.48 -10.50 0.46
CA TYR A 140 -12.82 -11.03 0.25
C TYR A 140 -12.97 -11.65 -1.14
N GLN A 141 -13.81 -12.67 -1.21
CA GLN A 141 -14.19 -13.39 -2.42
C GLN A 141 -15.69 -13.24 -2.62
N GLU A 142 -16.10 -12.82 -3.80
CA GLU A 142 -17.49 -12.55 -4.19
C GLU A 142 -17.89 -13.43 -5.36
N ASP A 143 -19.18 -13.79 -5.41
CA ASP A 143 -19.83 -14.48 -6.55
C ASP A 143 -19.11 -15.74 -7.06
N ALA A 144 -18.57 -16.55 -6.14
CA ALA A 144 -17.88 -17.78 -6.51
C ALA A 144 -18.81 -18.81 -7.16
N LYS A 145 -18.60 -19.06 -8.45
CA LYS A 145 -19.36 -19.99 -9.27
C LYS A 145 -18.42 -20.97 -9.95
N ALA A 146 -18.56 -22.26 -9.63
CA ALA A 146 -17.79 -23.33 -10.26
C ALA A 146 -17.89 -23.26 -11.79
N ASP A 147 -16.77 -23.46 -12.48
CA ASP A 147 -16.61 -23.39 -13.94
C ASP A 147 -16.91 -22.03 -14.59
N TYR A 148 -17.32 -21.02 -13.82
CA TYR A 148 -17.62 -19.69 -14.33
C TYR A 148 -16.56 -18.68 -13.92
N GLY A 149 -16.29 -18.56 -12.62
CA GLY A 149 -15.42 -17.53 -12.08
C GLY A 149 -15.94 -16.93 -10.78
N ASP A 150 -15.29 -15.84 -10.38
CA ASP A 150 -15.56 -15.11 -9.14
C ASP A 150 -14.82 -13.78 -9.14
N HIS A 151 -14.97 -13.02 -8.05
CA HIS A 151 -14.18 -11.83 -7.83
C HIS A 151 -13.38 -11.96 -6.54
N ILE A 152 -12.14 -11.48 -6.55
CA ILE A 152 -11.31 -11.39 -5.34
C ILE A 152 -10.81 -9.97 -5.13
N THR A 153 -10.82 -9.53 -3.87
CA THR A 153 -10.39 -8.20 -3.45
C THR A 153 -9.30 -8.30 -2.39
N VAL A 154 -8.23 -7.53 -2.56
CA VAL A 154 -7.24 -7.25 -1.50
C VAL A 154 -6.99 -5.76 -1.41
N THR A 155 -7.27 -5.19 -0.24
CA THR A 155 -6.80 -3.87 0.16
C THR A 155 -5.72 -4.05 1.23
N LEU A 156 -4.49 -3.66 0.91
CA LEU A 156 -3.31 -3.88 1.73
C LEU A 156 -2.55 -2.57 1.94
N PRO A 157 -2.68 -1.94 3.11
CA PRO A 157 -1.77 -0.91 3.55
C PRO A 157 -0.38 -1.49 3.85
N PHE A 158 0.67 -0.83 3.41
CA PHE A 158 2.06 -1.23 3.64
C PHE A 158 2.95 0.01 3.76
N ILE A 159 4.23 -0.18 4.08
CA ILE A 159 5.19 0.94 4.19
C ILE A 159 6.13 0.94 3.00
N CYS A 160 6.38 2.13 2.45
CA CYS A 160 7.40 2.34 1.45
C CYS A 160 8.38 3.42 1.89
N SER A 161 9.59 3.36 1.33
CA SER A 161 10.65 4.34 1.56
C SER A 161 10.71 5.35 0.43
N MET A 162 10.84 6.63 0.76
CA MET A 162 11.00 7.72 -0.19
C MET A 162 12.22 8.56 0.17
N ARG A 163 13.07 8.89 -0.80
CA ARG A 163 14.21 9.80 -0.55
C ARG A 163 13.74 11.22 -0.27
N LYS A 164 14.37 11.89 0.70
CA LYS A 164 14.08 13.29 1.01
C LYS A 164 14.47 14.19 -0.19
N PRO A 165 13.58 15.10 -0.64
CA PRO A 165 13.94 16.09 -1.65
C PRO A 165 15.18 16.89 -1.21
N GLY A 166 16.20 16.96 -2.06
CA GLY A 166 17.44 17.72 -1.78
C GLY A 166 18.60 16.94 -1.15
N THR A 167 18.50 15.63 -0.94
CA THR A 167 19.62 14.78 -0.43
C THR A 167 20.33 13.97 -1.53
N GLY A 168 20.26 14.42 -2.79
CA GLY A 168 21.03 13.83 -3.90
C GLY A 168 22.53 14.11 -3.76
N PRO A 169 23.41 13.36 -4.48
CA PRO A 169 24.80 13.74 -4.60
C PRO A 169 24.88 15.14 -5.23
N GLU A 170 25.74 16.01 -4.70
CA GLU A 170 25.95 17.37 -5.19
C GLU A 170 26.40 17.34 -6.66
N SER A 171 25.43 17.42 -7.58
CA SER A 171 25.72 17.82 -8.95
C SER A 171 25.94 19.33 -8.96
N ILE A 172 27.16 19.73 -9.28
CA ILE A 172 27.57 21.11 -9.49
C ILE A 172 26.81 21.65 -10.71
N SER A 173 25.65 22.26 -10.50
CA SER A 173 25.13 23.31 -11.39
C SER A 173 23.88 23.97 -10.82
N SER A 174 23.81 25.28 -11.00
CA SER A 174 22.64 26.16 -10.89
C SER A 174 22.53 26.98 -9.60
N VAL A 175 23.15 28.15 -9.69
CA VAL A 175 22.78 29.40 -9.02
C VAL A 175 21.27 29.64 -9.17
N GLY A 176 20.54 29.85 -8.07
CA GLY A 176 19.11 30.18 -8.12
C GLY A 176 18.38 30.06 -6.78
N SER A 177 18.36 31.16 -6.04
CA SER A 177 17.68 31.43 -4.76
C SER A 177 16.24 30.93 -4.64
N VAL A 178 15.87 30.31 -3.49
CA VAL A 178 14.70 30.72 -2.67
C VAL A 178 15.03 30.46 -1.19
N THR A 179 15.12 31.54 -0.42
CA THR A 179 15.14 31.55 1.05
C THR A 179 13.77 31.14 1.60
N SER A 180 13.67 29.96 2.22
CA SER A 180 12.57 29.63 3.13
C SER A 180 13.03 29.81 4.56
N GLN A 181 12.52 30.86 5.20
CA GLN A 181 12.70 31.14 6.62
C GLN A 181 12.19 29.94 7.44
N LYS A 182 13.10 29.29 8.17
CA LYS A 182 12.76 28.41 9.29
C LYS A 182 12.17 29.28 10.40
N HIS A 183 10.84 29.29 10.51
CA HIS A 183 10.18 29.67 11.76
C HIS A 183 10.29 28.47 12.72
N THR A 184 11.32 28.49 13.57
CA THR A 184 11.36 27.64 14.76
C THR A 184 10.58 28.34 15.86
N SER A 185 9.33 27.92 16.07
CA SER A 185 8.60 28.24 17.30
C SER A 185 9.08 27.28 18.41
N PRO A 186 9.54 27.79 19.57
CA PRO A 186 9.82 26.94 20.73
C PRO A 186 8.52 26.75 21.50
N MET A 187 7.82 25.64 21.25
CA MET A 187 6.78 25.16 22.16
C MET A 187 7.16 23.76 22.63
N HIS A 188 7.30 23.64 23.95
CA HIS A 188 7.20 22.38 24.67
C HIS A 188 5.81 21.80 24.41
N GLU A 189 5.66 21.04 23.33
CA GLU A 189 4.55 20.12 23.15
C GLU A 189 5.07 18.70 23.35
N VAL A 190 4.42 17.97 24.26
CA VAL A 190 4.51 16.53 24.31
C VAL A 190 3.87 16.04 23.01
N SER A 191 4.64 15.95 21.93
CA SER A 191 4.17 15.32 20.69
C SER A 191 3.86 13.87 21.00
N GLU A 192 2.57 13.53 21.02
CA GLU A 192 2.12 12.15 20.99
C GLU A 192 2.73 11.45 19.76
N ILE A 193 3.19 10.21 19.95
CA ILE A 193 3.77 9.44 18.85
C ILE A 193 2.63 8.92 17.97
N ASP A 194 2.37 9.62 16.87
CA ASP A 194 1.48 9.14 15.82
C ASP A 194 2.23 8.19 14.87
N THR A 195 1.98 6.88 14.98
CA THR A 195 2.61 5.87 14.13
C THR A 195 2.04 5.80 12.71
N GLN A 196 0.94 6.51 12.43
CA GLN A 196 0.33 6.59 11.10
C GLN A 196 0.90 7.76 10.29
N ALA A 197 1.51 8.76 10.95
CA ALA A 197 2.23 9.84 10.29
C ALA A 197 3.53 9.34 9.63
N PRO A 198 4.03 10.01 8.56
CA PRO A 198 5.32 9.66 7.95
C PRO A 198 6.48 9.67 8.96
N LEU A 199 7.29 8.62 8.97
CA LEU A 199 8.51 8.55 9.78
C LEU A 199 9.67 9.17 9.01
N GLU A 200 10.10 10.33 9.46
CA GLU A 200 11.31 10.96 8.93
C GLU A 200 12.58 10.28 9.43
N LEU A 201 13.37 9.75 8.49
CA LEU A 201 14.72 9.25 8.74
C LEU A 201 15.77 10.30 8.35
N THR A 202 17.04 9.91 8.37
CA THR A 202 18.15 10.81 8.00
C THR A 202 18.16 11.17 6.51
N ARG A 203 17.94 10.21 5.60
CA ARG A 203 17.94 10.46 4.14
C ARG A 203 16.60 10.14 3.50
N GLU A 204 15.79 9.32 4.17
CA GLU A 204 14.52 8.83 3.68
C GLU A 204 13.35 9.28 4.56
N ILE A 205 12.15 9.13 4.04
CA ILE A 205 10.87 9.24 4.73
C ILE A 205 10.18 7.91 4.51
N LEU A 206 9.77 7.24 5.59
CA LEU A 206 8.93 6.07 5.51
C LEU A 206 7.48 6.52 5.59
N LEU A 207 6.66 6.09 4.65
CA LEU A 207 5.27 6.50 4.57
C LEU A 207 4.37 5.32 4.23
N GLN A 208 3.14 5.40 4.71
CA GLN A 208 2.14 4.38 4.41
C GLN A 208 1.62 4.56 2.99
N ASP A 209 1.63 3.46 2.25
CA ASP A 209 1.13 3.33 0.90
C ASP A 209 0.05 2.23 0.85
N LEU A 210 -0.66 2.13 -0.28
CA LEU A 210 -1.83 1.26 -0.43
C LEU A 210 -1.74 0.44 -1.71
N LEU A 211 -1.92 -0.87 -1.60
CA LEU A 211 -2.30 -1.73 -2.72
C LEU A 211 -3.79 -2.05 -2.59
N ALA A 212 -4.60 -1.48 -3.48
CA ALA A 212 -6.03 -1.76 -3.57
C ALA A 212 -6.32 -2.44 -4.90
N ILE A 213 -6.50 -3.76 -4.87
CA ILE A 213 -6.59 -4.61 -6.05
C ILE A 213 -7.90 -5.39 -6.02
N HIS A 214 -8.69 -5.25 -7.08
CA HIS A 214 -9.85 -6.07 -7.36
C HIS A 214 -9.58 -6.89 -8.61
N MET A 215 -10.01 -8.14 -8.62
CA MET A 215 -9.81 -9.03 -9.75
C MET A 215 -11.08 -9.80 -10.04
N VAL A 216 -11.55 -9.70 -11.27
CA VAL A 216 -12.65 -10.50 -11.83
C VAL A 216 -12.03 -11.64 -12.61
N ARG A 217 -12.27 -12.87 -12.14
CA ARG A 217 -11.78 -14.10 -12.75
C ARG A 217 -12.92 -14.74 -13.52
N THR A 218 -12.67 -15.14 -14.77
CA THR A 218 -13.61 -15.93 -15.56
C THR A 218 -12.85 -17.03 -16.31
N GLY A 219 -13.56 -18.03 -16.84
CA GLY A 219 -12.95 -19.13 -17.59
C GLY A 219 -12.26 -18.71 -18.90
N GLU A 220 -12.75 -17.65 -19.54
CA GLU A 220 -12.19 -17.18 -20.82
C GLU A 220 -11.15 -16.07 -20.64
N SER A 221 -11.36 -15.17 -19.68
CA SER A 221 -10.49 -14.03 -19.48
C SER A 221 -10.57 -13.46 -18.06
N SER A 222 -9.68 -12.57 -17.69
CA SER A 222 -9.72 -11.93 -16.36
C SER A 222 -9.37 -10.47 -16.41
N THR A 223 -9.93 -9.72 -15.47
CA THR A 223 -9.70 -8.29 -15.34
C THR A 223 -9.12 -8.00 -13.96
N ILE A 224 -8.06 -7.20 -13.91
CA ILE A 224 -7.53 -6.66 -12.65
C ILE A 224 -7.76 -5.15 -12.65
N ILE A 225 -8.17 -4.60 -11.52
CA ILE A 225 -8.35 -3.17 -11.32
C ILE A 225 -7.58 -2.78 -10.08
N SER A 226 -6.61 -1.89 -10.23
CA SER A 226 -5.84 -1.31 -9.15
C SER A 226 -6.21 0.15 -8.96
N TYR A 227 -6.61 0.51 -7.74
CA TYR A 227 -6.92 1.89 -7.37
C TYR A 227 -5.75 2.55 -6.65
N HIS A 228 -5.37 3.73 -7.12
CA HIS A 228 -4.31 4.54 -6.52
C HIS A 228 -4.89 5.86 -5.99
N PRO A 229 -4.94 6.06 -4.66
CA PRO A 229 -5.56 7.25 -4.07
C PRO A 229 -4.76 8.51 -4.40
N ILE A 230 -5.48 9.63 -4.57
CA ILE A 230 -4.91 10.96 -4.78
C ILE A 230 -4.06 11.30 -3.55
N SER A 231 -2.78 11.57 -3.75
CA SER A 231 -1.91 11.96 -2.65
C SER A 231 -1.05 13.16 -3.01
N ASN A 232 -1.02 14.14 -2.11
CA ASN A 232 -0.09 15.27 -2.15
C ASN A 232 1.36 14.85 -1.86
N VAL A 233 1.55 13.63 -1.37
CA VAL A 233 2.85 13.00 -1.12
C VAL A 233 3.12 12.04 -2.28
N LYS A 234 4.37 11.96 -2.77
CA LYS A 234 4.76 11.06 -3.87
C LYS A 234 4.69 9.59 -3.42
N LYS A 235 3.47 9.03 -3.39
CA LYS A 235 3.18 7.60 -3.20
C LYS A 235 3.37 6.83 -4.51
N THR A 236 3.18 5.52 -4.47
CA THR A 236 3.21 4.69 -5.68
C THR A 236 2.08 5.07 -6.63
N SER A 237 2.41 5.74 -7.73
CA SER A 237 1.44 6.02 -8.79
C SER A 237 1.01 4.74 -9.51
N ALA A 238 -0.18 4.77 -10.10
CA ALA A 238 -0.69 3.72 -10.97
C ALA A 238 0.31 3.42 -12.09
N LYS A 239 0.91 4.46 -12.68
CA LYS A 239 1.96 4.31 -13.70
C LYS A 239 3.15 3.49 -13.20
N ARG A 240 3.63 3.75 -11.97
CA ARG A 240 4.77 3.04 -11.40
C ARG A 240 4.44 1.57 -11.20
N LEU A 241 3.27 1.26 -10.61
CA LEU A 241 2.86 -0.12 -10.38
C LEU A 241 2.64 -0.85 -11.72
N GLN A 242 1.96 -0.21 -12.67
CA GLN A 242 1.77 -0.72 -14.02
C GLN A 242 3.11 -1.07 -14.68
N SER A 243 4.09 -0.17 -14.64
CA SER A 243 5.41 -0.40 -15.23
C SER A 243 6.16 -1.55 -14.54
N LEU A 244 5.98 -1.74 -13.23
CA LEU A 244 6.55 -2.89 -12.52
C LEU A 244 5.90 -4.20 -12.97
N VAL A 245 4.57 -4.23 -13.08
CA VAL A 245 3.84 -5.41 -13.55
C VAL A 245 4.18 -5.75 -15.00
N GLN A 246 4.31 -4.75 -15.88
CA GLN A 246 4.76 -4.95 -17.26
C GLN A 246 6.15 -5.60 -17.32
N ARG A 247 7.08 -5.14 -16.46
CA ARG A 247 8.44 -5.70 -16.37
C ARG A 247 8.49 -7.11 -15.80
N THR A 248 7.47 -7.54 -15.06
CA THR A 248 7.34 -8.93 -14.64
C THR A 248 7.29 -9.86 -15.86
N GLY A 249 6.67 -9.42 -16.97
CA GLY A 249 6.67 -10.16 -18.24
C GLY A 249 8.05 -10.33 -18.87
N ASP A 250 8.98 -9.41 -18.64
CA ASP A 250 10.38 -9.50 -19.11
C ASP A 250 11.25 -10.38 -18.18
N SER A 251 10.75 -10.76 -17.00
CA SER A 251 11.48 -11.64 -16.09
C SER A 251 11.48 -13.08 -16.60
N VAL A 252 12.67 -13.70 -16.67
CA VAL A 252 12.84 -15.09 -17.11
C VAL A 252 12.08 -16.08 -16.23
N TYR A 253 11.96 -15.79 -14.92
CA TYR A 253 11.23 -16.65 -13.99
C TYR A 253 9.72 -16.57 -14.24
N TRP A 254 9.17 -15.36 -14.22
CA TRP A 254 7.74 -15.13 -14.35
C TRP A 254 7.22 -15.44 -15.75
N SER A 255 7.95 -15.09 -16.81
CA SER A 255 7.57 -15.46 -18.19
C SER A 255 7.40 -16.97 -18.36
N LYS A 256 8.29 -17.78 -17.80
CA LYS A 256 8.15 -19.24 -17.80
C LYS A 256 6.94 -19.73 -17.00
N LEU A 257 6.62 -19.05 -15.90
CA LEU A 257 5.45 -19.38 -15.07
C LEU A 257 4.15 -19.05 -15.81
N PHE A 258 4.06 -17.86 -16.41
CA PHE A 258 2.90 -17.43 -17.21
C PHE A 258 2.71 -18.25 -18.49
N ALA A 259 3.79 -18.76 -19.09
CA ALA A 259 3.70 -19.67 -20.22
C ALA A 259 3.20 -21.08 -19.82
N LYS A 260 3.43 -21.50 -18.57
CA LYS A 260 3.03 -22.81 -18.04
C LYS A 260 1.62 -22.84 -17.46
N SER A 261 1.16 -21.73 -16.91
CA SER A 261 -0.18 -21.64 -16.30
C SER A 261 -0.98 -20.49 -16.89
N ARG A 262 -2.27 -20.77 -17.13
CA ARG A 262 -3.25 -19.77 -17.53
C ARG A 262 -3.93 -19.10 -16.34
N ASP A 263 -3.62 -19.53 -15.11
CA ASP A 263 -4.24 -18.97 -13.91
C ASP A 263 -3.87 -17.48 -13.76
N PRO A 264 -4.86 -16.57 -13.86
CA PRO A 264 -4.63 -15.14 -13.79
C PRO A 264 -4.19 -14.68 -12.39
N THR A 265 -4.41 -15.50 -11.35
CA THR A 265 -4.02 -15.17 -9.97
C THR A 265 -2.50 -15.04 -9.80
N PHE A 266 -1.68 -15.57 -10.72
CA PHE A 266 -0.24 -15.30 -10.73
C PHE A 266 0.10 -13.82 -10.98
N VAL A 267 -0.69 -13.09 -11.78
CA VAL A 267 -0.47 -11.64 -11.98
C VAL A 267 -0.82 -10.89 -10.70
N PHE A 268 -1.89 -11.30 -10.02
CA PHE A 268 -2.27 -10.75 -8.71
C PHE A 268 -1.13 -10.96 -7.69
N LEU A 269 -0.57 -12.17 -7.64
CA LEU A 269 0.53 -12.51 -6.74
C LEU A 269 1.81 -11.72 -7.08
N ALA A 270 2.11 -11.53 -8.37
CA ALA A 270 3.21 -10.68 -8.82
C ALA A 270 3.04 -9.21 -8.39
N ILE A 271 1.80 -8.70 -8.30
CA ILE A 271 1.55 -7.38 -7.72
C ILE A 271 1.85 -7.38 -6.21
N LEU A 272 1.49 -8.44 -5.47
CA LEU A 272 1.79 -8.53 -4.03
C LEU A 272 3.30 -8.58 -3.72
N TRP A 273 4.12 -9.15 -4.60
CA TRP A 273 5.58 -9.08 -4.50
C TRP A 273 6.11 -7.65 -4.45
N TYR A 274 5.40 -6.67 -5.02
CA TYR A 274 5.78 -5.26 -4.90
C TYR A 274 5.82 -4.80 -3.45
N ALA A 275 4.81 -5.16 -2.64
CA ALA A 275 4.78 -4.79 -1.23
C ALA A 275 5.96 -5.40 -0.47
N LEU A 276 6.36 -6.63 -0.80
CA LEU A 276 7.55 -7.26 -0.22
C LEU A 276 8.82 -6.44 -0.50
N TYR A 277 9.05 -6.06 -1.77
CA TYR A 277 10.23 -5.26 -2.13
C TYR A 277 10.23 -3.89 -1.45
N ALA A 278 9.06 -3.25 -1.31
CA ALA A 278 8.93 -1.98 -0.58
C ALA A 278 9.28 -2.14 0.91
N TRP A 279 8.93 -3.27 1.53
CA TRP A 279 9.33 -3.59 2.90
C TRP A 279 10.84 -3.83 3.05
N ASP A 280 11.47 -4.52 2.10
CA ASP A 280 12.93 -4.71 2.11
C ASP A 280 13.65 -3.35 2.06
N GLU A 281 13.24 -2.45 1.15
CA GLU A 281 13.80 -1.09 1.06
C GLU A 281 13.57 -0.28 2.35
N THR A 282 12.41 -0.46 2.98
CA THR A 282 12.05 0.20 4.24
C THR A 282 12.94 -0.27 5.39
N PHE A 283 13.14 -1.57 5.56
CA PHE A 283 13.97 -2.10 6.64
C PHE A 283 15.45 -1.81 6.42
N GLU A 284 15.93 -1.77 5.18
CA GLU A 284 17.29 -1.32 4.87
C GLU A 284 17.50 0.15 5.26
N ALA A 285 16.53 1.02 4.99
CA ALA A 285 16.58 2.42 5.42
C ALA A 285 16.55 2.56 6.96
N LEU A 286 15.70 1.79 7.64
CA LEU A 286 15.64 1.75 9.10
C LEU A 286 16.92 1.25 9.73
N TYR A 287 17.50 0.18 9.20
CA TYR A 287 18.76 -0.37 9.68
C TYR A 287 19.87 0.70 9.64
N ARG A 288 20.02 1.39 8.51
CA ARG A 288 20.98 2.49 8.36
C ARG A 288 20.72 3.63 9.34
N HIS A 289 19.45 3.98 9.59
CA HIS A 289 19.09 5.01 10.55
C HIS A 289 19.40 4.59 11.99
N ILE A 290 19.06 3.36 12.39
CA ILE A 290 19.32 2.82 13.74
C ILE A 290 20.84 2.74 14.00
N ASN A 291 21.64 2.33 13.02
CA ASN A 291 23.12 2.36 13.13
C ASN A 291 23.65 3.76 13.49
N LYS A 292 23.07 4.78 12.86
CA LYS A 292 23.45 6.17 13.11
C LYS A 292 23.03 6.59 14.51
N LEU A 293 21.79 6.31 14.92
CA LEU A 293 21.31 6.64 16.28
C LEU A 293 22.17 5.96 17.35
N GLU A 294 22.53 4.70 17.16
CA GLU A 294 23.44 3.98 18.07
C GLU A 294 24.80 4.66 18.20
N SER A 295 25.38 5.11 17.08
CA SER A 295 26.64 5.85 17.07
C SER A 295 26.54 7.21 17.77
N GLU A 296 25.38 7.88 17.63
CA GLU A 296 25.11 9.16 18.30
C GLU A 296 24.93 9.00 19.81
N VAL A 297 24.26 7.92 20.27
CA VAL A 297 24.07 7.63 21.71
C VAL A 297 25.41 7.47 22.41
N LEU A 298 26.36 6.81 21.76
CA LEU A 298 27.71 6.63 22.30
C LEU A 298 28.51 7.94 22.42
N ARG A 299 28.15 8.96 21.65
CA ARG A 299 28.89 10.23 21.58
C ARG A 299 28.26 11.34 22.41
N THR A 300 26.94 11.33 22.55
CA THR A 300 26.18 12.45 23.13
C THR A 300 25.08 11.97 24.06
N ASN A 301 24.95 12.63 25.20
CA ASN A 301 23.88 12.42 26.16
C ASN A 301 22.71 13.40 25.91
N ASP A 302 21.98 13.19 24.80
CA ASP A 302 20.87 14.07 24.37
C ASP A 302 19.50 13.42 24.61
N ILE A 303 18.61 14.11 25.34
CA ILE A 303 17.25 13.67 25.61
C ILE A 303 16.41 13.54 24.32
N ASN A 304 16.71 14.33 23.29
CA ASN A 304 16.04 14.23 21.99
C ASN A 304 16.31 12.89 21.32
N LEU A 305 17.50 12.32 21.53
CA LEU A 305 17.89 11.04 20.97
C LEU A 305 17.07 9.90 21.58
N THR A 306 16.85 9.94 22.90
CA THR A 306 15.96 8.99 23.58
C THR A 306 14.54 9.04 23.03
N ARG A 307 14.01 10.24 22.73
CA ARG A 307 12.69 10.40 22.10
C ARG A 307 12.65 9.78 20.70
N GLU A 308 13.67 10.02 19.87
CA GLU A 308 13.75 9.41 18.53
C GLU A 308 13.85 7.88 18.60
N LEU A 309 14.59 7.31 19.56
CA LEU A 309 14.63 5.86 19.77
C LEU A 309 13.25 5.30 20.12
N HIS A 310 12.51 5.94 21.03
CA HIS A 310 11.15 5.53 21.38
C HIS A 310 10.17 5.68 20.21
N LYS A 311 10.31 6.75 19.41
CA LYS A 311 9.55 6.95 18.18
C LYS A 311 9.75 5.76 17.24
N VAL A 312 10.99 5.46 16.85
CA VAL A 312 11.29 4.33 15.94
C VAL A 312 10.77 3.00 16.51
N GLN A 313 10.86 2.79 17.83
CA GLN A 313 10.32 1.59 18.46
C GLN A 313 8.80 1.47 18.33
N ALA A 314 8.06 2.57 18.48
CA ALA A 314 6.61 2.59 18.29
C ALA A 314 6.23 2.26 16.83
N TYR A 315 6.96 2.81 15.86
CA TYR A 315 6.76 2.47 14.44
C TYR A 315 7.04 0.99 14.15
N LEU A 316 8.11 0.40 14.71
CA LEU A 316 8.39 -1.03 14.57
C LEU A 316 7.30 -1.94 15.18
N LEU A 317 6.56 -1.46 16.19
CA LEU A 317 5.38 -2.17 16.71
C LEU A 317 4.20 -2.06 15.74
N HIS A 318 3.95 -0.87 15.19
CA HIS A 318 2.92 -0.69 14.16
C HIS A 318 3.20 -1.53 12.90
N TYR A 319 4.45 -1.59 12.46
CA TYR A 319 4.86 -2.35 11.28
C TYR A 319 4.68 -3.86 11.44
N GLN A 320 4.70 -4.37 12.67
CA GLN A 320 4.33 -5.76 12.94
C GLN A 320 2.88 -6.05 12.52
N GLN A 321 1.95 -5.15 12.86
CA GLN A 321 0.55 -5.31 12.47
C GLN A 321 0.39 -5.32 10.94
N LEU A 322 1.08 -4.40 10.25
CA LEU A 322 1.01 -4.32 8.79
C LEU A 322 1.61 -5.55 8.09
N LEU A 323 2.72 -6.09 8.60
CA LEU A 323 3.31 -7.33 8.07
C LEU A 323 2.42 -8.55 8.33
N GLN A 324 1.77 -8.64 9.50
CA GLN A 324 0.76 -9.67 9.76
C GLN A 324 -0.42 -9.54 8.80
N ASP A 325 -0.87 -8.32 8.51
CA ASP A 325 -1.93 -8.10 7.53
C ASP A 325 -1.50 -8.47 6.11
N PHE A 326 -0.24 -8.21 5.74
CA PHE A 326 0.32 -8.67 4.48
C PHE A 326 0.36 -10.21 4.40
N HIS A 327 0.84 -10.88 5.45
CA HIS A 327 0.84 -12.34 5.53
C HIS A 327 -0.56 -12.91 5.30
N LYS A 328 -1.57 -12.37 5.98
CA LYS A 328 -2.97 -12.81 5.82
C LYS A 328 -3.49 -12.59 4.40
N SER A 329 -3.05 -11.53 3.71
CA SER A 329 -3.48 -11.25 2.33
C SER A 329 -2.90 -12.26 1.34
N VAL A 330 -1.65 -12.68 1.51
CA VAL A 330 -1.05 -13.73 0.69
C VAL A 330 -1.67 -15.09 1.01
N ASP A 331 -1.91 -15.38 2.29
CA ASP A 331 -2.57 -16.62 2.71
C ASP A 331 -4.01 -16.70 2.18
N PHE A 332 -4.74 -15.58 2.12
CA PHE A 332 -6.04 -15.50 1.44
C PHE A 332 -5.92 -15.90 -0.04
N VAL A 333 -5.02 -15.27 -0.80
CA VAL A 333 -4.82 -15.60 -2.23
C VAL A 333 -4.46 -17.09 -2.43
N LYS A 334 -3.62 -17.63 -1.55
CA LYS A 334 -3.23 -19.05 -1.56
C LYS A 334 -4.42 -20.00 -1.33
N ASN A 335 -5.32 -19.62 -0.42
CA ASN A 335 -6.44 -20.46 0.01
C ASN A 335 -7.74 -20.16 -0.76
N THR A 336 -7.69 -19.29 -1.77
CA THR A 336 -8.82 -18.91 -2.63
C THR A 336 -8.54 -19.33 -4.08
N PRO A 337 -8.71 -20.63 -4.41
CA PRO A 337 -8.48 -21.14 -5.76
C PRO A 337 -9.39 -20.44 -6.77
N ASN A 338 -9.01 -20.49 -8.06
CA ASN A 338 -9.81 -19.93 -9.13
C ASN A 338 -10.93 -20.92 -9.52
N PRO A 339 -12.20 -20.63 -9.24
CA PRO A 339 -13.29 -21.57 -9.49
C PRO A 339 -13.54 -21.81 -10.99
N ALA A 340 -13.07 -20.91 -11.87
CA ALA A 340 -13.15 -21.11 -13.31
C ALA A 340 -12.18 -22.19 -13.84
N MET A 341 -11.27 -22.69 -13.01
CA MET A 341 -10.24 -23.66 -13.39
C MET A 341 -10.52 -25.09 -12.88
N GLU A 342 -11.63 -25.33 -12.17
CA GLU A 342 -11.94 -26.58 -11.42
C GLU A 342 -12.24 -27.84 -12.29
N CYS A 343 -12.23 -27.73 -13.62
CA CYS A 343 -12.66 -28.82 -14.53
C CYS A 343 -11.53 -29.49 -15.36
N GLY A 344 -10.24 -29.23 -15.09
CA GLY A 344 -9.16 -29.58 -16.03
C GLY A 344 -7.94 -30.29 -15.40
N LYS A 345 -7.23 -31.13 -16.19
CA LYS A 345 -5.92 -31.69 -15.75
C LYS A 345 -4.85 -30.61 -15.50
N ASP A 346 -4.97 -29.46 -16.16
CA ASP A 346 -4.09 -28.30 -15.99
C ASP A 346 -4.32 -27.56 -14.65
N GLU A 347 -5.45 -27.82 -13.98
CA GLU A 347 -5.79 -27.31 -12.64
C GLU A 347 -4.75 -27.76 -11.62
N ASP A 348 -4.50 -29.07 -11.59
CA ASP A 348 -3.77 -29.72 -10.52
C ASP A 348 -2.30 -29.30 -10.50
N ASP A 349 -1.75 -28.97 -11.68
CA ASP A 349 -0.40 -28.42 -11.83
C ASP A 349 -0.36 -26.91 -11.58
N SER A 350 -1.35 -26.15 -12.06
CA SER A 350 -1.43 -24.70 -11.85
C SER A 350 -1.63 -24.36 -10.37
N ALA A 351 -2.51 -25.07 -9.68
CA ALA A 351 -2.78 -24.90 -8.25
C ALA A 351 -1.55 -25.22 -7.40
N LYS A 352 -0.80 -26.29 -7.75
CA LYS A 352 0.49 -26.62 -7.10
C LYS A 352 1.52 -25.51 -7.31
N LEU A 353 1.64 -24.99 -8.53
CA LEU A 353 2.56 -23.88 -8.83
C LEU A 353 2.17 -22.61 -8.06
N LEU A 354 0.87 -22.27 -8.02
CA LEU A 354 0.38 -21.08 -7.34
C LEU A 354 0.61 -21.18 -5.83
N LYS A 355 0.30 -22.34 -5.26
CA LYS A 355 0.58 -22.64 -3.85
C LYS A 355 2.07 -22.52 -3.54
N GLY A 356 2.94 -23.08 -4.37
CA GLY A 356 4.39 -22.97 -4.20
C GLY A 356 4.89 -21.53 -4.23
N GLU A 357 4.39 -20.72 -5.17
CA GLU A 357 4.76 -19.30 -5.25
C GLU A 357 4.23 -18.49 -4.07
N ALA A 358 3.01 -18.76 -3.61
CA ALA A 358 2.44 -18.12 -2.44
C ALA A 358 3.20 -18.53 -1.15
N ASP A 359 3.58 -19.80 -1.02
CA ASP A 359 4.41 -20.30 0.09
C ASP A 359 5.80 -19.63 0.11
N ASN A 360 6.40 -19.41 -1.07
CA ASN A 360 7.64 -18.64 -1.17
C ASN A 360 7.45 -17.20 -0.66
N LEU A 361 6.39 -16.52 -1.10
CA LEU A 361 6.11 -15.16 -0.65
C LEU A 361 5.82 -15.10 0.87
N LEU A 362 5.09 -16.07 1.43
CA LEU A 362 4.86 -16.18 2.87
C LEU A 362 6.15 -16.41 3.67
N SER A 363 7.08 -17.22 3.13
CA SER A 363 8.41 -17.41 3.69
C SER A 363 9.21 -16.11 3.70
N GLU A 364 9.16 -15.33 2.62
CA GLU A 364 9.82 -14.03 2.55
C GLU A 364 9.20 -12.99 3.48
N ILE A 365 7.88 -13.00 3.67
CA ILE A 365 7.22 -12.16 4.69
C ILE A 365 7.69 -12.55 6.10
N SER A 366 7.85 -13.86 6.36
CA SER A 366 8.40 -14.34 7.63
C SER A 366 9.85 -13.89 7.85
N ARG A 367 10.66 -13.81 6.77
CA ARG A 367 12.01 -13.21 6.81
C ARG A 367 11.95 -11.73 7.20
N LEU A 368 11.03 -10.96 6.62
CA LEU A 368 10.84 -9.54 6.97
C LEU A 368 10.46 -9.35 8.44
N GLU A 369 9.57 -10.19 8.99
CA GLU A 369 9.24 -10.19 10.42
C GLU A 369 10.44 -10.51 11.32
N GLY A 370 11.28 -11.46 10.89
CA GLY A 370 12.56 -11.74 11.53
C GLY A 370 13.46 -10.50 11.55
N HIS A 371 13.60 -9.81 10.40
CA HIS A 371 14.40 -8.59 10.30
C HIS A 371 13.87 -7.48 11.23
N ARG A 372 12.55 -7.23 11.22
CA ARG A 372 11.90 -6.26 12.12
C ARG A 372 12.18 -6.58 13.60
N THR A 373 12.10 -7.85 13.99
CA THR A 373 12.38 -8.30 15.36
C THR A 373 13.82 -7.98 15.76
N VAL A 374 14.79 -8.28 14.89
CA VAL A 374 16.21 -7.95 15.11
C VAL A 374 16.42 -6.44 15.26
N LEU A 375 15.78 -5.62 14.41
CA LEU A 375 15.86 -4.15 14.53
C LEU A 375 15.28 -3.66 15.86
N SER A 376 14.13 -4.21 16.29
CA SER A 376 13.50 -3.84 17.55
C SER A 376 14.36 -4.22 18.75
N ASP A 377 14.94 -5.43 18.76
CA ASP A 377 15.78 -5.88 19.87
C ASP A 377 17.09 -5.11 19.95
N ARG A 378 17.68 -4.77 18.79
CA ARG A 378 18.81 -3.84 18.74
C ARG A 378 18.45 -2.48 19.32
N LEU A 379 17.31 -1.92 18.93
CA LEU A 379 16.85 -0.63 19.41
C LEU A 379 16.62 -0.63 20.92
N LYS A 380 16.05 -1.71 21.48
CA LYS A 380 15.93 -1.90 22.94
C LYS A 380 17.29 -1.91 23.64
N ASN A 381 18.32 -2.52 23.05
CA ASN A 381 19.66 -2.50 23.60
C ASN A 381 20.27 -1.09 23.55
N VAL A 382 20.09 -0.36 22.44
CA VAL A 382 20.55 1.03 22.30
C VAL A 382 19.86 1.94 23.33
N MET A 383 18.56 1.78 23.55
CA MET A 383 17.84 2.53 24.60
C MET A 383 18.41 2.25 25.99
N LYS A 384 18.65 0.97 26.34
CA LYS A 384 19.29 0.61 27.63
C LYS A 384 20.68 1.23 27.78
N LEU A 385 21.46 1.25 26.71
CA LEU A 385 22.78 1.88 26.68
C LEU A 385 22.71 3.40 26.87
N ALA A 386 21.74 4.06 26.23
CA ALA A 386 21.50 5.49 26.41
C ALA A 386 21.21 5.81 27.89
N PHE A 387 20.27 5.08 28.52
CA PHE A 387 19.98 5.25 29.95
C PHE A 387 21.19 5.00 30.85
N ALA A 388 21.99 3.97 30.56
CA ALA A 388 23.20 3.70 31.32
C ALA A 388 24.23 4.84 31.19
N THR A 389 24.38 5.41 30.00
CA THR A 389 25.30 6.52 29.74
C THR A 389 24.87 7.79 30.48
N VAL A 390 23.56 8.11 30.47
CA VAL A 390 22.99 9.23 31.24
C VAL A 390 23.31 9.09 32.73
N ASN A 391 23.04 7.91 33.29
CA ASN A 391 23.25 7.64 34.71
C ASN A 391 24.73 7.75 35.13
N ILE A 392 25.66 7.35 34.24
CA ILE A 392 27.11 7.45 34.51
C ILE A 392 27.54 8.93 34.54
N GLU A 393 27.06 9.75 33.61
CA GLU A 393 27.35 11.18 33.58
C GLU A 393 26.76 11.90 34.80
N GLU A 394 25.49 11.65 35.13
CA GLU A 394 24.86 12.22 36.34
C GLU A 394 25.63 11.83 37.61
N SER A 395 26.08 10.56 37.72
CA SER A 395 26.92 10.13 38.84
C SER A 395 28.26 10.87 38.90
N ARG A 396 28.85 11.18 37.74
CA ARG A 396 30.12 11.92 37.64
C ARG A 396 29.92 13.38 38.06
N ASP A 397 28.85 14.01 37.60
CA ASP A 397 28.51 15.39 37.93
C ASP A 397 28.16 15.55 39.41
N MET A 398 27.41 14.61 39.98
CA MET A 398 27.13 14.56 41.41
C MET A 398 28.41 14.43 42.24
N LYS A 399 29.35 13.57 41.82
CA LYS A 399 30.66 13.42 42.48
C LYS A 399 31.49 14.71 42.40
N ASN A 400 31.44 15.41 41.27
CA ASN A 400 32.14 16.68 41.08
C ASN A 400 31.52 17.80 41.93
N LEU A 401 30.18 17.91 41.96
CA LEU A 401 29.44 18.85 42.78
C LEU A 401 29.76 18.64 44.27
N THR A 402 29.71 17.38 44.73
CA THR A 402 30.06 17.01 46.11
C THR A 402 31.50 17.41 46.45
N LYS A 403 32.46 17.13 45.56
CA LYS A 403 33.86 17.55 45.74
C LYS A 403 34.03 19.07 45.81
N ALA A 404 33.31 19.81 44.96
CA ALA A 404 33.32 21.28 44.96
C ALA A 404 32.74 21.84 46.28
N SER A 405 31.57 21.36 46.70
CA SER A 405 30.96 21.77 47.96
C SER A 405 31.82 21.43 49.19
N MET A 406 32.50 20.27 49.19
CA MET A 406 33.44 19.93 50.25
C MET A 406 34.66 20.86 50.28
N ARG A 407 35.19 21.28 49.12
CA ARG A 407 36.29 22.25 49.03
C ARG A 407 35.86 23.63 49.50
N ASP A 408 34.68 24.11 49.11
CA ASP A 408 34.16 25.41 49.53
C ASP A 408 33.87 25.44 51.03
N SER A 409 33.36 24.34 51.59
CA SER A 409 33.17 24.20 53.04
C SER A 409 34.51 24.18 53.80
N ALA A 410 35.54 23.54 53.24
CA ALA A 410 36.89 23.54 53.82
C ALA A 410 37.56 24.92 53.71
N ALA A 411 37.37 25.64 52.61
CA ALA A 411 37.87 27.00 52.43
C ALA A 411 37.18 28.00 53.37
N MET A 412 35.87 27.88 53.58
CA MET A 412 35.14 28.69 54.58
C MET A 412 35.67 28.48 56.01
N LYS A 413 36.06 27.25 56.37
CA LYS A 413 36.65 26.95 57.68
C LYS A 413 38.08 27.49 57.89
N GLN A 414 38.77 27.94 56.84
CA GLN A 414 40.10 28.55 56.94
C GLN A 414 40.07 30.08 57.01
N VAL A 415 38.93 30.71 56.74
CA VAL A 415 38.75 32.18 56.70
C VAL A 415 38.05 32.72 57.96
N CYS A 416 37.47 31.84 58.78
CA CYS A 416 37.08 32.12 60.16
C CYS A 416 38.16 31.62 61.13
#